data_AF-A0A9E5IUT6-F1
#
_entry.id   AF-A0A9E5IUT6-F1
#
_cell.length_a   1.000
_cell.length_b   1.000
_cell.length_c   1.000
_cell.angle_alpha   90.00
_cell.angle_beta   90.00
_cell.angle_gamma   90.00
#
_symmetry.space_group_name_H-M   'P 1'
#
loop_
_entity.id
_entity.type
_entity.pdbx_description
1 polymer ?
#
loop_
_entity_poly.entity_id
_entity_poly.type
_entity_poly.pdbx_seq_one_letter_code
_entity_poly.pdbx_strand_id
1 'polypeptide(L)'
;MSTEDQPLRIIVMGVSGSGKSTLANSLSTALQLRMKDGDELHLPESVAKMSQLQTLQKPSADEKDVITLNIDQPVPELLEQALHALRVSTLNVLT
;
A
#
# COMPACT_ATOMS: atom_id res chain seq x y z
N MET A 1 4.27 10.22 27.85
CA MET A 1 4.25 8.96 27.08
C MET A 1 3.64 9.31 25.74
N SER A 2 4.50 9.61 24.77
CA SER A 2 4.13 10.25 23.50
C SER A 2 3.56 9.18 22.57
N THR A 3 2.27 9.21 22.29
CA THR A 3 1.68 8.53 21.13
C THR A 3 2.25 9.22 19.89
N GLU A 4 3.30 8.64 19.32
CA GLU A 4 3.83 9.13 18.04
C GLU A 4 2.78 8.86 16.96
N ASP A 5 2.25 9.95 16.41
CA ASP A 5 1.36 9.95 15.25
C ASP A 5 2.16 9.45 14.04
N GLN A 6 2.25 8.13 13.89
CA GLN A 6 3.00 7.55 12.78
C GLN A 6 2.25 7.86 11.48
N PRO A 7 2.90 8.56 10.54
CA PRO A 7 2.23 8.99 9.32
C PRO A 7 1.80 7.75 8.50
N LEU A 8 0.56 7.76 8.01
CA LEU A 8 0.02 6.71 7.16
C LEU A 8 0.89 6.57 5.89
N ARG A 9 1.47 5.38 5.70
CA ARG A 9 2.23 5.01 4.50
C ARG A 9 1.51 3.88 3.78
N ILE A 10 1.22 4.07 2.50
CA ILE A 10 0.54 3.08 1.66
C ILE A 10 1.51 2.61 0.59
N ILE A 11 1.68 1.29 0.47
CA ILE A 11 2.49 0.67 -0.57
C ILE A 11 1.54 -0.08 -1.51
N VAL A 12 1.56 0.27 -2.80
CA VAL A 12 0.74 -0.40 -3.83
C VAL A 12 1.63 -1.40 -4.56
N MET A 13 1.37 -2.69 -4.38
CA MET A 13 2.10 -3.80 -5.01
C MET A 13 1.21 -4.55 -6.00
N GLY A 14 1.80 -5.23 -6.99
CA GLY A 14 1.07 -6.02 -7.98
C GLY A 14 1.83 -6.23 -9.30
N VAL A 15 1.31 -7.12 -10.17
CA VAL A 15 1.94 -7.51 -11.44
C VAL A 15 2.14 -6.33 -12.39
N SER A 16 3.12 -6.39 -13.30
CA SER A 16 3.33 -5.33 -14.31
C SER A 16 2.07 -5.16 -15.19
N GLY A 17 1.73 -3.92 -15.55
CA GLY A 17 0.54 -3.62 -16.37
C GLY A 17 -0.81 -3.61 -15.64
N SER A 18 -0.88 -3.95 -14.35
CA SER A 18 -2.15 -3.98 -13.57
C SER A 18 -2.72 -2.60 -13.19
N GLY A 19 -2.16 -1.49 -13.68
CA GLY A 19 -2.68 -0.15 -13.38
C GLY A 19 -2.28 0.44 -12.01
N LYS A 20 -1.25 -0.12 -11.34
CA LYS A 20 -0.77 0.33 -10.02
C LYS A 20 -0.52 1.84 -9.93
N SER A 21 0.18 2.43 -10.90
CA SER A 21 0.49 3.86 -10.88
C SER A 21 -0.77 4.71 -10.99
N THR A 22 -1.77 4.26 -11.76
CA THR A 22 -3.08 4.91 -11.84
C THR A 22 -3.82 4.83 -10.52
N LEU A 23 -3.88 3.65 -9.90
CA LEU A 23 -4.51 3.46 -8.59
C LEU A 23 -3.80 4.27 -7.49
N ALA A 24 -2.47 4.25 -7.44
CA ALA A 24 -1.66 5.00 -6.49
C ALA A 24 -1.87 6.51 -6.63
N ASN A 25 -1.94 7.02 -7.86
CA ASN A 25 -2.22 8.42 -8.12
C ASN A 25 -3.63 8.79 -7.63
N SER A 26 -4.65 7.99 -7.96
CA SER A 26 -6.02 8.20 -7.47
C SER A 26 -6.14 8.16 -5.94
N LEU A 27 -5.45 7.21 -5.29
CA LEU A 27 -5.38 7.14 -3.82
C LEU A 27 -4.70 8.38 -3.22
N SER A 28 -3.60 8.83 -3.81
CA SER A 28 -2.89 10.02 -3.36
C SER A 28 -3.77 11.27 -3.43
N THR A 29 -4.54 11.44 -4.52
CA THR A 29 -5.51 12.52 -4.66
C THR A 29 -6.65 12.41 -3.64
N ALA A 30 -7.23 11.21 -3.49
CA ALA A 30 -8.36 10.99 -2.59
C ALA A 30 -8.01 11.16 -1.10
N LEU A 31 -6.79 10.78 -0.71
CA LEU A 31 -6.30 10.84 0.66
C LEU A 31 -5.41 12.06 0.93
N GLN A 32 -5.21 12.92 -0.07
CA GLN A 32 -4.31 14.08 0.00
C GLN A 32 -2.87 13.72 0.44
N LEU A 33 -2.40 12.55 0.02
CA LEU A 33 -1.06 12.05 0.31
C LEU A 33 -0.09 12.43 -0.81
N ARG A 34 1.21 12.48 -0.49
CA ARG A 34 2.26 12.58 -1.50
C ARG A 34 2.52 11.21 -2.10
N MET A 35 2.34 11.07 -3.41
CA MET A 35 2.78 9.89 -4.15
C MET A 35 4.27 10.01 -4.51
N LYS A 36 5.01 8.92 -4.40
CA LYS A 36 6.32 8.74 -5.02
C LYS A 36 6.33 7.41 -5.75
N ASP A 37 7.03 7.34 -6.87
CA ASP A 37 7.24 6.06 -7.53
C ASP A 37 8.22 5.21 -6.73
N GLY A 38 7.86 3.94 -6.50
CA GLY A 38 8.65 3.02 -5.69
C GLY A 38 10.01 2.69 -6.31
N ASP A 39 10.08 2.72 -7.64
CA ASP A 39 11.30 2.45 -8.42
C ASP A 39 12.31 3.61 -8.35
N GLU A 40 11.85 4.84 -8.05
CA GLU A 40 12.71 6.01 -7.84
C GLU A 40 13.41 5.99 -6.46
N LEU A 41 12.94 5.16 -5.54
CA LEU A 41 13.55 4.97 -4.23
C LEU A 41 14.71 3.98 -4.32
N HIS A 42 15.78 4.38 -5.02
CA HIS A 42 17.07 3.70 -4.97
C HIS A 42 17.75 3.95 -3.60
N LEU A 43 17.23 3.32 -2.54
CA LEU A 43 18.00 3.12 -1.33
C LEU A 43 18.93 1.92 -1.59
N PRO A 44 20.26 2.11 -1.62
CA PRO A 44 21.22 1.02 -1.86
C PRO A 44 21.03 -0.16 -0.89
N GLU A 45 20.56 0.13 0.33
CA GLU A 45 20.23 -0.88 1.34
C GLU A 45 19.00 -1.74 1.00
N SER A 46 18.02 -1.21 0.26
CA SER A 46 16.83 -1.98 -0.17
C SER A 46 17.16 -2.94 -1.31
N VAL A 47 18.09 -2.56 -2.19
CA VAL A 47 18.63 -3.43 -3.25
C VAL A 47 19.46 -4.57 -2.63
N ALA A 48 20.26 -4.28 -1.59
CA ALA A 48 21.02 -5.29 -0.86
C ALA A 48 20.11 -6.31 -0.15
N LYS A 49 18.98 -5.87 0.44
CA LYS A 49 17.99 -6.76 1.07
C LYS A 49 17.19 -7.58 0.05
N MET A 50 16.85 -7.02 -1.12
CA MET A 50 16.20 -7.78 -2.20
C MET A 50 17.12 -8.84 -2.81
N SER A 51 18.43 -8.57 -2.91
CA SER A 51 19.42 -9.53 -3.44
C SER A 51 19.66 -10.76 -2.55
N GLN A 52 19.20 -10.73 -1.29
CA GLN A 52 19.36 -11.84 -0.34
C GLN A 52 18.16 -12.78 -0.26
N LEU A 53 17.05 -12.54 -0.97
CA LEU A 53 15.80 -13.35 -0.90
C LEU A 53 15.26 -13.58 0.53
N GLN A 54 15.78 -12.89 1.55
CA GLN A 54 15.60 -13.27 2.96
C GLN A 54 14.29 -12.78 3.60
N THR A 55 13.39 -12.14 2.85
CA THR A 55 12.20 -11.50 3.45
C THR A 55 10.96 -11.52 2.54
N LEU A 56 10.82 -12.52 1.68
CA LEU A 56 9.56 -12.74 0.94
C LEU A 56 8.57 -13.56 1.78
N GLN A 57 8.18 -13.06 2.95
CA GLN A 57 7.01 -13.60 3.64
C GLN A 57 5.75 -13.07 2.93
N LYS A 58 4.89 -13.98 2.49
CA LYS A 58 3.54 -13.61 2.05
C LYS A 58 2.77 -13.11 3.27
N PRO A 59 1.94 -12.07 3.13
CA PRO A 59 1.05 -11.67 4.20
C PRO A 59 0.27 -12.86 4.74
N SER A 60 0.35 -13.10 6.04
CA SER A 60 -0.48 -14.09 6.70
C SER A 60 -1.93 -13.58 6.78
N ALA A 61 -2.91 -14.49 6.82
CA ALA A 61 -4.33 -14.11 6.82
C ALA A 61 -4.74 -13.24 8.03
N ASP A 62 -3.91 -13.19 9.07
CA ASP A 62 -4.15 -12.46 10.31
C ASP A 62 -3.57 -11.03 10.29
N GLU A 63 -2.85 -10.64 9.23
CA GLU A 63 -2.32 -9.28 9.01
C GLU A 63 -3.43 -8.34 8.54
N LYS A 64 -3.85 -7.43 9.44
CA LYS A 64 -4.96 -6.48 9.21
C LYS A 64 -4.55 -5.20 8.47
N ASP A 65 -3.26 -5.02 8.26
CA ASP A 65 -2.62 -3.93 7.52
C ASP A 65 -2.49 -4.21 6.02
N VAL A 66 -2.85 -5.42 5.58
CA VAL A 66 -2.78 -5.83 4.16
C VAL A 66 -4.17 -5.84 3.53
N ILE A 67 -4.36 -5.03 2.50
CA ILE A 67 -5.59 -4.95 1.72
C ILE A 67 -5.38 -5.66 0.39
N THR A 68 -6.12 -6.73 0.13
CA THR A 68 -6.08 -7.47 -1.13
C THR A 68 -7.22 -7.02 -2.05
N LEU A 69 -6.89 -6.70 -3.30
CA LEU A 69 -7.85 -6.23 -4.31
C LEU A 69 -7.77 -7.11 -5.57
N ASN A 70 -8.90 -7.38 -6.21
CA ASN A 70 -8.94 -8.14 -7.46
C ASN A 70 -8.63 -7.21 -8.66
N ILE A 71 -7.61 -7.54 -9.45
CA ILE A 71 -7.20 -6.76 -10.62
C ILE A 71 -8.07 -6.98 -11.86
N ASP A 72 -8.99 -7.94 -11.86
CA ASP A 72 -9.88 -8.24 -12.99
C ASP A 72 -11.01 -7.20 -13.17
N GLN A 73 -10.97 -6.11 -12.40
CA GLN A 73 -11.98 -5.05 -12.39
C GLN A 73 -11.36 -3.68 -12.75
N PRO A 74 -12.17 -2.69 -13.17
CA PRO A 74 -11.69 -1.35 -13.48
C PRO A 74 -11.07 -0.62 -12.27
N VAL A 75 -10.10 0.26 -12.54
CA VAL A 75 -9.42 1.07 -11.51
C VAL A 75 -10.37 1.88 -10.60
N PRO A 76 -11.48 2.47 -11.09
CA PRO A 76 -12.42 3.14 -10.20
C PRO A 76 -13.02 2.23 -9.11
N GLU A 77 -13.32 0.97 -9.44
CA GLU A 77 -13.84 0.00 -8.46
C GLU A 77 -12.76 -0.41 -7.47
N LEU A 78 -11.52 -0.60 -7.94
CA LEU A 78 -10.35 -0.83 -7.09
C LEU A 78 -10.13 0.31 -6.08
N LEU A 79 -10.30 1.56 -6.51
CA LEU A 79 -10.14 2.74 -5.65
C LEU A 79 -11.19 2.78 -4.54
N GLU A 80 -12.47 2.58 -4.88
CA GLU A 80 -13.56 2.57 -3.90
C GLU A 80 -13.34 1.47 -2.84
N GLN A 81 -12.96 0.26 -3.29
CA GLN A 81 -12.64 -0.84 -2.38
C GLN A 81 -11.45 -0.53 -1.47
N ALA A 82 -10.38 0.05 -2.03
CA ALA A 82 -9.21 0.46 -1.26
C ALA A 82 -9.55 1.51 -0.20
N LEU A 83 -10.30 2.55 -0.56
CA LEU A 83 -10.72 3.61 0.35
C LEU A 83 -11.65 3.07 1.45
N HIS A 84 -12.58 2.18 1.09
CA HIS A 84 -13.46 1.53 2.06
C HIS A 84 -12.66 0.71 3.07
N ALA A 85 -11.75 -0.15 2.60
CA ALA A 85 -10.91 -0.97 3.45
C ALA A 85 -10.00 -0.12 4.36
N LEU A 86 -9.38 0.94 3.83
CA LEU A 86 -8.55 1.86 4.62
C LEU A 86 -9.35 2.52 5.75
N ARG A 87 -10.57 2.99 5.48
CA ARG A 87 -11.43 3.60 6.51
C ARG A 87 -11.76 2.61 7.63
N VAL A 88 -12.10 1.37 7.27
CA VAL A 88 -12.42 0.32 8.25
C VAL A 88 -11.19 -0.02 9.09
N SER A 89 -10.02 -0.20 8.46
CA SER A 89 -8.78 -0.50 9.16
C SER A 89 -8.32 0.64 10.08
N THR A 90 -8.47 1.91 9.67
CA THR A 90 -8.11 3.06 10.52
C THR A 90 -9.04 3.20 11.73
N LEU A 91 -10.34 2.94 11.58
CA LEU A 91 -11.29 2.99 12.70
C LEU A 91 -10.99 1.90 13.76
N ASN A 92 -10.54 0.72 13.32
CA ASN A 92 -10.21 -0.39 14.21
C ASN A 92 -8.92 -0.20 15.03
N VAL A 93 -8.08 0.80 14.70
CA VAL A 93 -6.86 1.15 15.43
C VAL A 93 -7.13 2.21 16.52
N LEU A 94 -8.27 2.91 16.45
CA LEU A 94 -8.66 3.98 17.37
C LEU A 94 -9.63 3.52 18.49
N THR A 95 -9.89 2.22 18.62
CA THR A 95 -10.76 1.63 19.67
C THR A 95 -9.96 0.64 20.52
#